data_AF-A0A7T1I888-F1
#
_entry.id   AF-A0A7T1I888-F1
#
_cell.length_a   1.000
_cell.length_b   1.000
_cell.length_c   1.000
_cell.angle_alpha   90.00
_cell.angle_beta   90.00
_cell.angle_gamma   90.00
#
_symmetry.space_group_name_H-M   'P 1'
#
loop_
_entity.id
_entity.type
_entity.pdbx_description
1 polymer ?
#
loop_
_entity_poly.entity_id
_entity_poly.type
_entity_poly.pdbx_seq_one_letter_code
_entity_poly.pdbx_strand_id
1 'polypeptide(L)'
;MAVQPTRAFLHEVVTSAISPDGTLYVVGYVFDADHDRHLVFATGANFEDPRILPLMKGQEIQLTCGSPCLEVLPLSQQSEEVQVQVAEQLNQVLIESLICAG
;
A
#
# COMPACT_ATOMS: atom_id res chain seq x y z
N MET A 1 18.49 11.08 -15.81
CA MET A 1 17.72 9.91 -15.34
C MET A 1 16.43 10.45 -14.76
N ALA A 2 15.27 9.89 -15.10
CA ALA A 2 14.01 10.28 -14.47
C ALA A 2 14.11 9.89 -12.98
N VAL A 3 13.88 10.85 -12.10
CA VAL A 3 13.84 10.60 -10.66
C VAL A 3 12.52 9.89 -10.38
N GLN A 4 12.58 8.75 -9.70
CA GLN A 4 11.39 8.04 -9.28
C GLN A 4 10.57 8.89 -8.30
N PRO A 5 9.22 8.84 -8.38
CA PRO A 5 8.39 9.54 -7.41
C PRO A 5 8.64 8.98 -6.01
N THR A 6 8.88 9.87 -5.05
CA THR A 6 8.98 9.52 -3.63
C THR A 6 7.63 9.57 -2.93
N ARG A 7 6.65 10.23 -3.55
CA ARG A 7 5.26 10.38 -3.09
C ARG A 7 4.33 10.20 -4.28
N ALA A 8 3.22 9.50 -4.08
CA ALA A 8 2.23 9.25 -5.12
C ALA A 8 0.86 8.91 -4.50
N PHE A 9 -0.22 9.11 -5.23
CA PHE A 9 -1.57 8.71 -4.77
C PHE A 9 -1.87 7.27 -5.15
N LEU A 10 -2.22 6.43 -4.17
CA LEU A 10 -2.63 5.06 -4.45
C LEU A 10 -3.98 5.02 -5.18
N HIS A 11 -4.01 4.43 -6.38
CA HIS A 11 -5.21 4.32 -7.18
C HIS A 11 -5.95 3.01 -6.95
N GLU A 12 -5.26 1.88 -7.15
CA GLU A 12 -5.85 0.56 -7.00
C GLU A 12 -4.79 -0.51 -6.73
N VAL A 13 -5.20 -1.57 -6.04
CA VAL A 13 -4.44 -2.82 -5.96
C VAL A 13 -4.90 -3.71 -7.11
N VAL A 14 -3.95 -4.17 -7.92
CA VAL A 14 -4.24 -4.93 -9.15
C VAL A 14 -4.08 -6.43 -8.98
N THR A 15 -3.11 -6.88 -8.18
CA THR A 15 -2.88 -8.31 -7.99
C THR A 15 -2.10 -8.58 -6.71
N SER A 16 -2.14 -9.83 -6.27
CA SER A 16 -1.30 -10.35 -5.19
C SER A 16 -0.76 -11.73 -5.55
N ALA A 17 0.40 -12.06 -5.00
CA ALA A 17 1.05 -13.35 -5.17
C ALA A 17 1.75 -13.76 -3.88
N ILE A 18 1.80 -15.06 -3.62
CA ILE A 18 2.57 -15.64 -2.52
C ILE A 18 3.73 -16.41 -3.14
N SER A 19 4.96 -16.06 -2.78
CA SER A 19 6.15 -16.78 -3.22
C SER A 19 6.26 -18.15 -2.55
N PRO A 20 7.12 -19.06 -3.07
CA PRO A 20 7.32 -20.38 -2.47
C PRO A 20 7.81 -20.35 -1.02
N ASP A 21 8.47 -19.28 -0.59
CA ASP A 21 8.93 -19.08 0.79
C ASP A 21 7.85 -18.50 1.72
N GLY A 22 6.64 -18.25 1.20
CA GLY A 22 5.52 -17.70 1.95
C GLY A 22 5.43 -16.18 1.97
N THR A 23 6.36 -15.45 1.32
CA THR A 23 6.29 -13.99 1.24
C THR A 23 5.10 -13.54 0.39
N LEU A 24 4.24 -12.70 0.96
CA LEU A 24 3.15 -12.06 0.23
C LEU A 24 3.67 -10.82 -0.51
N TYR A 25 3.29 -10.72 -1.78
CA TYR A 25 3.50 -9.57 -2.66
C TYR A 25 2.14 -9.02 -3.06
N VAL A 26 1.98 -7.71 -2.96
CA VAL A 26 0.81 -6.98 -3.47
C VAL A 26 1.31 -5.91 -4.42
N VAL A 27 0.67 -5.81 -5.57
CA VAL A 27 1.01 -4.83 -6.62
C VAL A 27 -0.14 -3.86 -6.77
N GLY A 28 0.18 -2.57 -6.84
CA GLY A 28 -0.80 -1.50 -7.05
C GLY A 28 -0.37 -0.50 -8.11
N TYR A 29 -1.34 0.27 -8.59
CA TYR A 29 -1.09 1.48 -9.37
C TYR A 29 -1.12 2.71 -8.48
N VAL A 30 -0.20 3.62 -8.75
CA VAL A 30 -0.19 4.97 -8.18
C VAL A 30 -0.15 6.01 -9.30
N PHE A 31 -0.58 7.23 -8.97
CA PHE A 31 -0.34 8.42 -9.79
C PHE A 31 0.63 9.36 -9.08
N ASP A 32 1.68 9.79 -9.78
CA ASP A 32 2.56 10.83 -9.25
C ASP A 32 1.97 12.24 -9.42
N ALA A 33 2.75 13.26 -9.07
CA ALA A 33 2.33 14.66 -9.18
C ALA A 33 2.08 15.12 -10.62
N ASP A 34 2.73 14.49 -11.60
CA ASP A 34 2.57 14.75 -13.03
C ASP A 34 1.40 13.94 -13.63
N HIS A 35 0.70 13.16 -12.80
CA HIS A 35 -0.38 12.23 -13.17
C HIS A 35 0.07 11.06 -14.04
N ASP A 36 1.37 10.75 -14.03
CA ASP A 36 1.88 9.55 -14.65
C ASP A 36 1.56 8.33 -13.78
N ARG A 37 1.15 7.24 -14.43
CA ARG A 37 0.75 6.00 -13.76
C ARG A 37 1.96 5.09 -13.58
N HIS A 38 2.21 4.69 -12.34
CA HIS A 38 3.32 3.79 -11.98
C HIS A 38 2.84 2.52 -11.28
N LEU A 39 3.59 1.44 -11.41
CA LEU A 39 3.41 0.22 -10.63
C LEU A 39 4.25 0.29 -9.37
N VAL A 40 3.64 -0.08 -8.24
CA VAL A 40 4.31 -0.18 -6.93
C VAL A 40 4.11 -1.56 -6.32
N PHE A 41 5.03 -1.93 -5.43
CA PHE A 41 5.02 -3.20 -4.73
C PHE A 41 4.98 -3.00 -3.21
N ALA A 42 4.20 -3.83 -2.53
CA ALA A 42 4.27 -4.02 -1.08
C ALA A 42 4.58 -5.49 -0.79
N THR A 43 5.60 -5.74 0.03
CA THR A 43 6.07 -7.10 0.36
C THR A 43 6.01 -7.33 1.86
N GLY A 44 5.77 -8.57 2.29
CA GLY A 44 5.78 -8.90 3.72
C GLY A 44 7.12 -8.58 4.42
N ALA A 45 8.22 -8.53 3.66
CA ALA A 45 9.54 -8.18 4.18
C ALA A 45 9.69 -6.68 4.50
N ASN A 46 9.12 -5.81 3.68
CA ASN A 46 9.36 -4.36 3.76
C ASN A 46 8.14 -3.57 4.25
N PHE A 47 6.94 -4.10 4.06
CA PHE A 47 5.67 -3.43 4.34
C PHE A 47 4.88 -4.08 5.49
N GLU A 48 5.46 -5.10 6.14
CA GLU A 48 4.88 -5.87 7.27
C GLU A 48 3.64 -6.69 6.87
N ASP A 49 2.51 -6.04 6.60
CA ASP A 49 1.28 -6.69 6.12
C ASP A 49 0.78 -6.07 4.81
N PRO A 50 1.15 -6.63 3.64
CA PRO A 50 0.68 -6.16 2.33
C PRO A 50 -0.84 -6.12 2.14
N ARG A 51 -1.61 -6.83 2.98
CA ARG A 51 -3.08 -6.86 2.89
C ARG A 51 -3.74 -5.54 3.29
N ILE A 52 -3.02 -4.65 3.98
CA ILE A 52 -3.54 -3.33 4.35
C ILE A 52 -3.39 -2.30 3.22
N LEU A 53 -2.61 -2.60 2.17
CA LEU A 53 -2.39 -1.66 1.07
C LEU A 53 -3.69 -1.15 0.42
N PRO A 54 -4.73 -1.97 0.16
CA PRO A 54 -6.02 -1.49 -0.36
C PRO A 54 -6.69 -0.41 0.49
N LEU A 55 -6.42 -0.37 1.80
CA LEU A 55 -7.01 0.60 2.73
C LEU A 55 -6.41 2.02 2.57
N MET A 56 -5.26 2.12 1.92
CA MET A 56 -4.61 3.39 1.58
C MET A 56 -5.14 3.99 0.26
N LYS A 57 -6.17 3.39 -0.35
CA LYS A 57 -6.68 3.84 -1.66
C LYS A 57 -7.15 5.28 -1.59
N GLY A 58 -6.75 6.07 -2.58
CA GLY A 58 -7.03 7.50 -2.68
C GLY A 58 -6.14 8.37 -1.80
N GLN A 59 -5.21 7.79 -1.04
CA GLN A 59 -4.28 8.51 -0.19
C GLN A 59 -2.93 8.74 -0.86
N GLU A 60 -2.26 9.80 -0.46
CA GLU A 60 -0.86 10.03 -0.81
C GLU A 60 0.04 9.13 0.05
N ILE A 61 0.79 8.25 -0.60
CA ILE A 61 1.69 7.29 0.04
C ILE A 61 3.15 7.62 -0.27
N GLN A 62 4.02 7.30 0.68
CA GLN A 62 5.47 7.40 0.53
C GLN A 62 6.05 6.10 -0.05
N LEU A 63 7.00 6.27 -0.96
CA LEU A 63 7.71 5.22 -1.67
C LEU A 63 9.20 5.22 -1.31
N THR A 64 9.86 4.07 -1.45
CA THR A 64 11.31 3.97 -1.27
C THR A 64 12.06 4.82 -2.29
N CYS A 65 13.15 5.43 -1.86
CA CYS A 65 14.04 6.18 -2.76
C CYS A 65 15.20 5.27 -3.23
N GLY A 66 15.55 5.37 -4.52
CA GLY A 66 16.75 4.74 -5.06
C GLY A 66 16.69 3.22 -5.28
N SER A 67 15.50 2.61 -5.21
CA SER A 67 15.28 1.20 -5.58
C SER A 67 15.01 1.08 -7.09
N PRO A 68 15.44 0.02 -7.79
CA PRO A 68 15.03 -0.21 -9.18
C PRO A 68 13.51 -0.39 -9.34
N CYS A 69 12.82 -0.77 -8.26
CA CYS A 69 11.38 -0.97 -8.19
C CYS A 69 10.77 0.03 -7.20
N LEU A 70 9.61 0.61 -7.53
CA LEU A 70 8.90 1.45 -6.59
C LEU A 70 8.26 0.59 -5.51
N GLU A 71 8.77 0.69 -4.28
CA GLU A 71 8.22 -0.04 -3.14
C GLU A 71 7.51 0.91 -2.19
N VAL A 72 6.36 0.49 -1.68
CA VAL A 72 5.61 1.26 -0.70
C VAL A 72 6.29 1.16 0.66
N LEU A 73 6.54 2.29 1.31
CA LEU A 73 7.09 2.29 2.67
C LEU A 73 6.08 1.69 3.67
N PRO A 74 6.53 1.01 4.75
CA PRO A 74 5.63 0.43 5.74
C PRO A 74 4.70 1.46 6.37
N LEU A 75 3.53 1.03 6.86
CA LEU A 75 2.49 1.90 7.41
C LEU A 75 3.03 2.87 8.47
N SER A 76 3.95 2.40 9.32
CA SER A 76 4.61 3.18 10.36
C SER A 76 5.41 4.39 9.85
N GLN A 77 5.78 4.38 8.56
CA GLN A 77 6.52 5.44 7.88
C GLN A 77 5.63 6.29 6.96
N GLN A 78 4.32 6.01 6.89
CA GLN A 78 3.36 6.85 6.20
C GLN A 78 2.98 8.07 7.05
N SER A 79 2.26 9.03 6.45
CA SER A 79 1.75 10.19 7.20
C SER A 79 0.79 9.76 8.31
N GLU A 80 0.68 10.57 9.37
CA GLU A 80 -0.26 10.33 10.47
C GLU A 80 -1.72 10.20 9.97
N GLU A 81 -2.10 10.99 8.97
CA GLU A 81 -3.42 10.94 8.35
C GLU A 81 -3.72 9.58 7.71
N VAL A 82 -2.75 9.01 6.97
CA VAL A 82 -2.88 7.66 6.40
C VAL A 82 -2.96 6.61 7.51
N GLN A 83 -2.16 6.74 8.55
CA GLN A 83 -2.15 5.79 9.66
C GLN A 83 -3.50 5.76 10.40
N VAL A 84 -4.06 6.93 10.70
CA VAL A 84 -5.37 7.06 11.36
C VAL A 84 -6.48 6.49 10.49
N GLN A 85 -6.52 6.85 9.21
CA GLN A 85 -7.56 6.36 8.30
C GLN A 85 -7.50 4.83 8.12
N VAL A 86 -6.30 4.26 7.97
CA VAL A 86 -6.15 2.80 7.86
C VAL A 86 -6.63 2.12 9.15
N ALA A 87 -6.31 2.68 10.31
CA ALA A 87 -6.78 2.15 11.59
C ALA A 87 -8.32 2.19 11.72
N GLU A 88 -8.96 3.30 11.30
CA GLU A 88 -10.42 3.44 11.29
C GLU A 88 -11.08 2.41 10.36
N GLN A 89 -10.56 2.26 9.14
CA GLN A 89 -11.08 1.29 8.19
C GLN A 89 -10.90 -0.16 8.65
N LEU A 90 -9.75 -0.49 9.25
CA LEU A 90 -9.52 -1.81 9.84
C LEU A 90 -10.54 -2.12 10.93
N ASN A 91 -10.81 -1.15 11.82
CA ASN A 91 -11.79 -1.32 12.88
C ASN A 91 -13.19 -1.55 12.31
N GLN A 92 -13.57 -0.81 11.27
CA GLN A 92 -14.85 -1.02 10.59
C GLN A 92 -14.97 -2.42 9.98
N VAL A 93 -13.96 -2.88 9.24
CA VAL A 93 -13.96 -4.23 8.63
C VAL A 93 -14.06 -5.33 9.68
N LEU A 94 -13.36 -5.16 10.82
CA LEU A 94 -13.44 -6.10 11.94
C LEU A 94 -14.85 -6.15 12.54
N ILE A 95 -15.49 -5.00 12.75
CA ILE A 95 -16.87 -4.92 13.26
C ILE A 95 -17.84 -5.58 12.28
N GLU A 96 -17.75 -5.28 10.99
CA GLU A 96 -18.61 -5.88 9.97
C GLU A 96 -18.47 -7.40 9.91
N SER A 97 -17.23 -7.90 10.00
CA SER A 97 -16.94 -9.34 10.03
C SER A 97 -17.56 -10.03 11.24
N LEU A 98 -17.59 -9.36 12.41
CA LEU A 98 -18.23 -9.89 13.62
C LEU A 98 -19.75 -9.92 13.51
N ILE A 99 -20.36 -8.90 12.88
CA ILE A 99 -21.82 -8.84 12.70
C ILE A 99 -22.30 -9.91 11.71
N CYS A 100 -21.56 -10.17 10.63
CA CYS A 100 -21.95 -11.16 9.63
C CYS A 100 -21.69 -12.62 10.04
N ALA A 101 -20.98 -12.86 11.14
CA ALA A 101 -20.66 -14.20 11.65
C ALA A 101 -21.59 -14.67 12.80
N GLY A 102 -22.53 -13.82 13.25
CA GLY A 102 -23.53 -14.13 14.28
C GLY A 102 -24.92 -14.34 13.70
#